data_AF-A0A355KUI2-F1
#
_entry.id   AF-A0A355KUI2-F1
#
_cell.length_a   1.000
_cell.length_b   1.000
_cell.length_c   1.000
_cell.angle_alpha   90.00
_cell.angle_beta   90.00
_cell.angle_gamma   90.00
#
_symmetry.space_group_name_H-M   'P 1'
#
loop_
_entity.id
_entity.type
_entity.pdbx_description
1 polymer ?
#
loop_
_entity_poly.entity_id
_entity_poly.type
_entity_poly.pdbx_seq_one_letter_code
_entity_poly.pdbx_strand_id
1 'polypeptide(L)'
;IYAKANAAELPWGEIGVDVVLECTGFYCSKAKAQAHIDAGAKKVVISAPAGNDLPTIVYSVNEKTLTSDDKIISAASCTTNCLAPMAKALNDYAPIQSGIM
;
A
#
# COMPACT_ATOMS: atom_id res chain seq x y z
N ILE A 1 -4.64 -14.98 -17.39
CA ILE A 1 -5.87 -14.60 -16.65
C ILE A 1 -6.17 -15.75 -15.71
N TYR A 2 -6.32 -15.48 -14.42
CA TYR A 2 -6.57 -16.49 -13.38
C TYR A 2 -7.85 -16.14 -12.63
N ALA A 3 -8.54 -17.14 -12.11
CA ALA A 3 -9.75 -16.98 -11.30
C ALA A 3 -9.60 -17.81 -10.02
N LYS A 4 -8.86 -17.26 -9.05
CA LYS A 4 -8.58 -17.89 -7.76
C LYS A 4 -9.12 -17.01 -6.65
N ALA A 5 -9.96 -17.57 -5.79
CA ALA A 5 -10.47 -16.86 -4.62
C ALA A 5 -9.38 -16.69 -3.56
N ASN A 6 -8.44 -17.64 -3.47
CA ASN A 6 -7.30 -17.58 -2.57
C ASN A 6 -6.05 -17.07 -3.30
N ALA A 7 -5.53 -15.94 -2.86
CA ALA A 7 -4.30 -15.32 -3.35
C ALA A 7 -3.08 -16.26 -3.34
N ALA A 8 -2.99 -17.18 -2.38
CA ALA A 8 -1.87 -18.11 -2.26
C ALA A 8 -1.81 -19.17 -3.38
N GLU A 9 -2.89 -19.36 -4.13
CA GLU A 9 -2.95 -20.31 -5.27
C GLU A 9 -2.54 -19.68 -6.60
N LEU A 10 -2.19 -18.38 -6.62
CA LEU A 10 -1.79 -17.70 -7.83
C LEU A 10 -0.32 -18.04 -8.16
N PRO A 11 0.03 -18.25 -9.45
CA PRO A 11 1.37 -18.72 -9.82
C PRO A 11 2.37 -17.56 -9.95
N TRP A 12 2.38 -16.61 -9.00
CA TRP A 12 3.18 -15.38 -9.10
C TRP A 12 4.67 -15.64 -9.27
N GLY A 13 5.22 -16.61 -8.55
CA GLY A 13 6.61 -17.02 -8.68
C GLY A 13 6.92 -17.61 -10.07
N GLU A 14 6.02 -18.41 -10.63
CA GLU A 14 6.24 -19.09 -11.93
C GLU A 14 6.29 -18.09 -13.10
N ILE A 15 5.49 -17.03 -13.02
CA ILE A 15 5.44 -15.99 -14.05
C ILE A 15 6.36 -14.79 -13.75
N GLY A 16 7.14 -14.85 -12.66
CA GLY A 16 8.14 -13.83 -12.33
C GLY A 16 7.57 -12.47 -11.92
N VAL A 17 6.45 -12.42 -11.18
CA VAL A 17 5.84 -11.15 -10.77
C VAL A 17 6.70 -10.41 -9.73
N ASP A 18 7.13 -9.21 -10.09
CA ASP A 18 7.83 -8.32 -9.17
C ASP A 18 6.89 -7.64 -8.17
N VAL A 19 5.74 -7.14 -8.64
CA VAL A 19 4.80 -6.37 -7.81
C VAL A 19 3.37 -6.81 -8.10
N VAL A 20 2.62 -7.14 -7.04
CA VAL A 20 1.16 -7.31 -7.09
C VAL A 20 0.47 -6.03 -6.65
N LEU A 21 -0.54 -5.59 -7.40
CA LEU A 21 -1.48 -4.58 -6.95
C LEU A 21 -2.68 -5.29 -6.32
N GLU A 22 -2.79 -5.20 -5.00
CA GLU A 22 -3.88 -5.80 -4.25
C GLU A 22 -5.06 -4.82 -4.19
N CYS A 23 -6.04 -5.07 -5.06
CA CYS A 23 -7.18 -4.17 -5.30
C CYS A 23 -8.54 -4.81 -4.96
N THR A 24 -8.55 -5.97 -4.31
CA THR A 24 -9.78 -6.72 -4.01
C THR A 24 -10.53 -6.16 -2.80
N GLY A 25 -9.82 -5.48 -1.89
CA GLY A 25 -10.36 -5.04 -0.61
C GLY A 25 -10.36 -6.12 0.48
N PHE A 26 -10.07 -7.39 0.14
CA PHE A 26 -10.09 -8.50 1.10
C PHE A 26 -8.77 -8.66 1.85
N TYR A 27 -7.65 -8.41 1.16
CA TYR A 27 -6.29 -8.57 1.69
C TYR A 27 -5.69 -7.25 2.23
N CYS A 28 -6.51 -6.37 2.81
CA CYS A 28 -6.12 -5.05 3.34
C CYS A 28 -5.44 -5.10 4.72
N SER A 29 -4.44 -5.97 4.89
CA SER A 29 -3.53 -5.95 6.03
C SER A 29 -2.24 -6.66 5.67
N LYS A 30 -1.16 -6.38 6.40
CA LYS A 30 0.13 -7.07 6.20
C LYS A 30 -0.02 -8.58 6.23
N ALA A 31 -0.68 -9.10 7.26
CA ALA A 31 -0.86 -10.52 7.48
C ALA A 31 -1.65 -11.20 6.34
N LYS A 32 -2.67 -10.52 5.80
CA LYS A 32 -3.47 -11.07 4.70
C LYS A 32 -2.72 -10.98 3.36
N ALA A 33 -2.13 -9.83 3.05
CA ALA A 33 -1.39 -9.60 1.81
C ALA A 33 -0.14 -10.50 1.67
N GLN A 34 0.36 -11.05 2.78
CA GLN A 34 1.43 -12.06 2.81
C GLN A 34 1.13 -13.26 1.88
N ALA A 35 -0.15 -13.60 1.66
CA ALA A 35 -0.54 -14.66 0.73
C ALA A 35 0.01 -14.48 -0.69
N HIS A 36 0.18 -13.24 -1.17
CA HIS A 36 0.79 -12.99 -2.48
C HIS A 36 2.31 -13.19 -2.49
N ILE A 37 2.98 -12.83 -1.39
CA ILE A 37 4.42 -13.07 -1.23
C ILE A 37 4.68 -14.58 -1.16
N ASP A 38 3.84 -15.31 -0.43
CA ASP A 38 3.93 -16.77 -0.30
C ASP A 38 3.65 -17.47 -1.65
N ALA A 39 2.79 -16.89 -2.49
CA ALA A 39 2.59 -17.29 -3.89
C ALA A 39 3.77 -16.96 -4.84
N GLY A 40 4.79 -16.28 -4.34
CA GLY A 40 6.04 -16.00 -5.05
C GLY A 40 6.17 -14.60 -5.66
N ALA A 41 5.24 -13.68 -5.39
CA ALA A 41 5.45 -12.28 -5.75
C ALA A 41 6.56 -11.65 -4.90
N LYS A 42 7.36 -10.73 -5.48
CA LYS A 42 8.44 -10.09 -4.71
C LYS A 42 7.92 -8.98 -3.78
N LYS A 43 6.91 -8.22 -4.22
CA LYS A 43 6.31 -7.10 -3.48
C LYS A 43 4.80 -7.00 -3.69
N VAL A 44 4.11 -6.30 -2.79
CA VAL A 44 2.67 -6.01 -2.85
C VAL A 44 2.41 -4.53 -2.53
N VAL A 45 1.55 -3.90 -3.33
CA VAL A 45 0.97 -2.58 -3.03
C VAL A 45 -0.53 -2.76 -2.82
N ILE A 46 -0.99 -2.50 -1.61
CA ILE A 46 -2.41 -2.53 -1.24
C ILE A 46 -3.05 -1.21 -1.67
N SER A 47 -4.11 -1.25 -2.48
CA SER A 47 -4.78 -0.05 -3.01
C SER A 47 -5.78 0.59 -2.02
N ALA A 48 -5.57 0.37 -0.72
CA ALA A 48 -6.46 0.79 0.36
C ALA A 48 -5.67 0.92 1.67
N PRO A 49 -6.24 1.59 2.71
CA PRO A 49 -5.67 1.60 4.06
C PRO A 49 -5.48 0.17 4.59
N ALA A 50 -4.33 -0.10 5.20
CA ALA A 50 -3.93 -1.47 5.57
C ALA A 50 -3.39 -1.63 7.00
N GLY A 51 -3.78 -0.73 7.90
CA GLY A 51 -3.29 -0.70 9.28
C GLY A 51 -1.98 0.08 9.46
N ASN A 52 -1.38 -0.06 10.65
CA ASN A 52 -0.23 0.76 11.08
C ASN A 52 1.09 -0.04 11.19
N ASP A 53 1.08 -1.33 10.81
CA ASP A 53 2.21 -2.25 10.93
C ASP A 53 3.03 -2.41 9.61
N LEU A 54 2.70 -1.59 8.61
CA LEU A 54 3.36 -1.52 7.31
C LEU A 54 3.41 -0.07 6.79
N PRO A 55 4.38 0.28 5.92
CA PRO A 55 4.48 1.63 5.38
C PRO A 55 3.25 2.02 4.55
N THR A 56 2.68 3.17 4.89
CA THR A 56 1.63 3.81 4.07
C THR A 56 2.25 4.99 3.32
N ILE A 57 2.15 4.97 2.00
CA ILE A 57 2.82 5.91 1.11
C ILE A 57 1.80 6.70 0.31
N VAL A 58 1.95 8.02 0.35
CA VAL A 58 1.33 8.96 -0.57
C VAL A 58 2.43 9.55 -1.43
N TYR A 59 2.34 9.31 -2.74
CA TYR A 59 3.35 9.77 -3.69
C TYR A 59 3.43 11.30 -3.72
N SER A 60 4.65 11.84 -3.80
CA SER A 60 4.99 13.27 -3.66
C SER A 60 4.76 13.87 -2.27
N VAL A 61 4.48 13.04 -1.26
CA VAL A 61 4.37 13.46 0.15
C VAL A 61 5.43 12.77 1.00
N ASN A 62 5.52 11.43 0.93
CA ASN A 62 6.46 10.64 1.73
C ASN A 62 7.07 9.45 0.98
N GLU A 63 7.04 9.38 -0.35
CA GLU A 63 7.58 8.27 -1.14
C GLU A 63 9.07 7.98 -0.87
N LYS A 64 9.82 8.99 -0.42
CA LYS A 64 11.22 8.87 -0.06
C LYS A 64 11.47 8.07 1.23
N THR A 65 10.42 7.73 1.99
CA THR A 65 10.54 6.86 3.17
C THR A 65 10.51 5.38 2.79
N LEU A 66 10.19 5.04 1.54
CA LEU A 66 10.25 3.66 1.04
C LEU A 66 11.68 3.14 1.05
N THR A 67 11.84 1.91 1.50
CA THR A 67 13.09 1.16 1.50
C THR A 67 13.01 -0.05 0.57
N SER A 68 14.16 -0.62 0.20
CA SER A 68 14.21 -1.87 -0.57
C SER A 68 13.51 -3.02 0.14
N ASP A 69 13.53 -3.00 1.48
CA ASP A 69 13.08 -4.08 2.35
C ASP A 69 11.55 -4.09 2.55
N ASP A 70 10.89 -2.99 2.16
CA ASP A 70 9.44 -2.90 2.15
C ASP A 70 8.85 -3.82 1.09
N LYS A 71 8.41 -5.00 1.54
CA LYS A 71 7.75 -6.01 0.71
C LYS A 71 6.26 -5.74 0.52
N ILE A 72 5.60 -5.20 1.54
CA ILE A 72 4.16 -4.93 1.52
C ILE A 72 3.95 -3.50 1.98
N ILE A 73 3.32 -2.69 1.13
CA ILE A 73 3.00 -1.29 1.43
C ILE A 73 1.53 -1.00 1.15
N SER A 74 1.02 0.10 1.71
CA SER A 74 -0.30 0.65 1.38
C SER A 74 -0.14 1.94 0.58
N ALA A 75 -0.95 2.09 -0.46
CA ALA A 75 -1.11 3.35 -1.20
C ALA A 75 -2.16 4.29 -0.56
N ALA A 76 -2.50 4.05 0.71
CA ALA A 76 -3.53 4.75 1.47
C ALA A 76 -4.93 4.67 0.82
N SER A 77 -5.81 5.64 1.14
CA SER A 77 -7.11 5.81 0.49
C SER A 77 -7.08 6.96 -0.53
N CYS A 78 -8.10 7.03 -1.39
CA CYS A 78 -8.30 8.19 -2.28
C CYS A 78 -8.41 9.51 -1.51
N THR A 79 -9.15 9.53 -0.39
CA THR A 79 -9.29 10.71 0.47
C THR A 79 -7.95 11.12 1.08
N THR A 80 -7.13 10.15 1.52
CA THR A 80 -5.80 10.43 2.06
C THR A 80 -4.88 11.02 0.99
N ASN A 81 -4.92 10.50 -0.24
CA ASN A 81 -4.14 11.03 -1.35
C ASN A 81 -4.56 12.47 -1.74
N CYS A 82 -5.83 12.83 -1.56
CA CYS A 82 -6.32 14.20 -1.74
C CYS A 82 -5.87 15.13 -0.60
N LEU A 83 -6.05 14.69 0.65
CA LEU A 83 -5.79 15.51 1.84
C LEU A 83 -4.31 15.75 2.09
N ALA A 84 -3.49 14.70 2.02
CA ALA A 84 -2.09 14.72 2.44
C ALA A 84 -1.24 15.82 1.79
N PRO A 85 -1.27 16.06 0.45
CA PRO A 85 -0.48 17.14 -0.14
C PRO A 85 -0.92 18.53 0.33
N MET A 86 -2.22 18.76 0.50
CA MET A 86 -2.74 20.02 1.04
C MET A 86 -2.31 20.23 2.50
N ALA A 87 -2.50 19.20 3.33
CA ALA A 87 -2.10 19.24 4.74
C ALA A 87 -0.59 19.47 4.89
N LYS A 88 0.24 18.81 4.06
CA LYS A 88 1.69 19.02 4.02
C LYS A 88 2.04 20.46 3.68
N ALA A 89 1.49 21.01 2.59
CA ALA A 89 1.79 22.38 2.17
C ALA A 89 1.40 23.41 3.23
N LEU A 90 0.23 23.25 3.84
CA LEU A 90 -0.22 24.12 4.95
C LEU A 90 0.72 24.01 6.15
N ASN A 91 1.05 22.79 6.58
CA ASN A 91 1.89 22.55 7.75
C ASN A 91 3.34 23.03 7.56
N ASP A 92 3.89 22.90 6.35
CA ASP A 92 5.22 23.40 6.00
C ASP A 92 5.27 24.94 6.02
N TYR A 93 4.17 25.60 5.66
CA TYR A 93 4.04 27.06 5.72
C TYR A 93 3.80 27.58 7.15
N ALA A 94 2.87 26.97 7.87
CA ALA A 94 2.54 27.28 9.26
C ALA A 94 2.03 26.02 9.97
N PRO A 95 2.63 25.59 11.10
CA PRO A 95 2.26 24.34 11.76
C PRO A 95 0.76 24.24 12.08
N ILE A 96 0.10 23.20 11.58
CA ILE A 96 -1.32 22.94 11.81
C ILE A 96 -1.51 22.56 13.28
N GLN A 97 -2.36 23.29 14.00
CA GLN A 97 -2.66 23.01 15.42
C GLN A 97 -3.76 21.94 15.59
N SER A 98 -4.81 22.02 14.76
CA SER A 98 -5.93 21.07 14.70
C SER A 98 -6.67 21.19 13.36
N GLY A 99 -7.48 20.20 13.01
CA GLY A 99 -8.27 20.21 11.78
C GLY A 99 -9.45 19.22 11.84
N ILE A 100 -10.49 19.50 11.07
CA ILE A 100 -11.65 18.63 10.84
C ILE A 100 -11.82 18.53 9.32
N MET A 101 -12.03 17.31 8.82
CA MET A 101 -12.21 16.99 7.40
C MET A 101 -13.43 16.08 7.25
#